data_AF-A0A2R5L1U5-F1
#
_entry.id   AF-A0A2R5L1U5-F1
#
_cell.length_a   1.000
_cell.length_b   1.000
_cell.length_c   1.000
_cell.angle_alpha   90.00
_cell.angle_beta   90.00
_cell.angle_gamma   90.00
#
_symmetry.space_group_name_H-M   'P 1'
#
loop_
_entity.id
_entity.type
_entity.pdbx_description
1 polymer ?
#
loop_
_entity_poly.entity_id
_entity_poly.type
_entity_poly.pdbx_seq_one_letter_code
_entity_poly.pdbx_strand_id
1 'polypeptide(L)'
;ESLKTIIASVRGSVIEGHNLADSLNTFPFVFDTLFCAMVAAGERSGHLDKVLDKLADYAEQRQAMKSTIQQAMIYPFVLTLVAVGVVSILLTAVVPQVVGQFEHMGAELPATTTLLIAISDSLRAYGLYFLGGVWLSLMALKQFLKKEKNKLIFSEYLLRLPVIGKVSKELNTARFARTLSILNSSAVPLLEAMGIAGNVLGNPFIRLRVAEATECVRSGVSLGLALRNTKLFP
;
A
#
# COMPACT_ATOMS: atom_id res chain seq x y z
N GLU A 1 1.40 -17.24 -14.58
CA GLU A 1 1.25 -18.71 -14.40
C GLU A 1 -0.14 -19.03 -13.89
N SER A 2 -0.69 -20.20 -14.23
CA SER A 2 -1.95 -20.65 -13.66
C SER A 2 -1.71 -21.15 -12.23
N LEU A 3 -2.62 -20.84 -11.30
CA LEU A 3 -2.57 -21.31 -9.90
C LEU A 3 -2.38 -22.83 -9.81
N LYS A 4 -2.95 -23.58 -10.77
CA LYS A 4 -2.80 -25.03 -10.88
C LYS A 4 -1.34 -25.46 -11.04
N THR A 5 -0.55 -24.74 -11.83
CA THR A 5 0.87 -25.02 -12.05
C THR A 5 1.69 -24.75 -10.79
N ILE A 6 1.39 -23.65 -10.10
CA ILE A 6 2.06 -23.28 -8.84
C ILE A 6 1.80 -24.35 -7.77
N ILE A 7 0.55 -24.77 -7.59
CA ILE A 7 0.20 -25.82 -6.62
C ILE A 7 0.85 -27.17 -7.01
N ALA A 8 0.90 -27.51 -8.30
CA ALA A 8 1.56 -28.72 -8.75
C ALA A 8 3.07 -28.70 -8.45
N SER A 9 3.73 -27.55 -8.62
CA SER A 9 5.13 -27.36 -8.26
C SER A 9 5.36 -27.51 -6.76
N VAL A 10 4.53 -26.85 -5.94
CA VAL A 10 4.61 -26.96 -4.47
C VAL A 10 4.41 -28.40 -4.02
N ARG A 11 3.42 -29.12 -4.59
CA ARG A 11 3.22 -30.54 -4.31
C ARG A 11 4.44 -31.39 -4.68
N GLY A 12 5.08 -31.10 -5.81
CA GLY A 12 6.32 -31.78 -6.24
C GLY A 12 7.42 -31.62 -5.19
N SER A 13 7.71 -30.39 -4.77
CA SER A 13 8.73 -30.10 -3.75
C SER A 13 8.44 -30.75 -2.41
N VAL A 14 7.17 -30.81 -1.99
CA VAL A 14 6.79 -31.49 -0.74
C VAL A 14 6.98 -33.02 -0.86
N ILE A 15 6.69 -33.62 -2.01
CA ILE A 15 6.94 -35.05 -2.26
C ILE A 15 8.45 -35.35 -2.27
N GLU A 16 9.27 -34.42 -2.74
CA GLU A 16 10.73 -34.49 -2.69
C GLU A 16 11.31 -34.33 -1.28
N GLY A 17 10.47 -34.00 -0.28
CA GLY A 17 10.84 -33.91 1.13
C GLY A 17 11.13 -32.50 1.63
N HIS A 18 10.85 -31.46 0.83
CA HIS A 18 10.92 -30.08 1.30
C HIS A 18 9.73 -29.73 2.20
N ASN A 19 9.94 -28.81 3.15
CA ASN A 19 8.85 -28.27 3.95
C ASN A 19 7.86 -27.51 3.05
N LEU A 20 6.59 -27.49 3.43
CA LEU A 20 5.55 -26.74 2.75
C LEU A 20 5.88 -25.24 2.74
N ALA A 21 6.34 -24.69 3.87
CA ALA A 21 6.71 -23.28 3.96
C ALA A 21 7.83 -22.90 2.96
N ASP A 22 8.86 -23.73 2.84
CA ASP A 22 9.98 -23.50 1.93
C ASP A 22 9.53 -23.58 0.47
N SER A 23 8.66 -24.54 0.17
CA SER A 23 8.08 -24.74 -1.17
C SER A 23 7.17 -23.57 -1.59
N LEU A 24 6.40 -23.00 -0.66
CA LEU A 24 5.57 -21.81 -0.91
C LEU A 24 6.43 -20.56 -1.11
N ASN A 25 7.55 -20.46 -0.41
CA ASN A 25 8.45 -19.31 -0.48
C ASN A 25 9.14 -19.15 -1.86
N THR A 26 9.14 -20.20 -2.69
CA THR A 26 9.58 -20.12 -4.10
C THR A 26 8.69 -19.21 -4.95
N PHE A 27 7.46 -18.93 -4.51
CA PHE A 27 6.48 -18.09 -5.22
C PHE A 27 6.09 -16.83 -4.42
N PRO A 28 7.02 -15.88 -4.17
CA PRO A 28 6.79 -14.72 -3.30
C PRO A 28 5.77 -13.71 -3.84
N PHE A 29 5.42 -13.80 -5.13
CA PHE A 29 4.37 -12.98 -5.74
C PHE A 29 2.95 -13.48 -5.44
N VAL A 30 2.81 -14.73 -5.01
CA VAL A 30 1.53 -15.38 -4.70
C VAL A 30 1.36 -15.57 -3.21
N PHE A 31 2.40 -16.08 -2.54
CA PHE A 31 2.42 -16.29 -1.09
C PHE A 31 3.29 -15.22 -0.46
N ASP A 32 2.70 -14.37 0.37
CA ASP A 32 3.44 -13.33 1.06
C ASP A 32 4.24 -13.91 2.25
N THR A 33 5.16 -13.11 2.77
CA THR A 33 6.05 -13.52 3.86
C THR A 33 5.28 -13.91 5.13
N LEU A 34 4.11 -13.32 5.37
CA LEU A 34 3.24 -13.70 6.49
C LEU A 34 2.74 -15.13 6.31
N PHE A 35 2.22 -15.44 5.12
CA PHE A 35 1.67 -16.74 4.79
C PHE A 35 2.72 -17.83 5.00
N CYS A 36 3.91 -17.66 4.42
CA CYS A 36 5.00 -18.63 4.56
C CYS A 36 5.48 -18.77 6.01
N ALA A 37 5.60 -17.67 6.77
CA ALA A 37 6.04 -17.71 8.17
C ALA A 37 5.02 -18.40 9.09
N MET A 38 3.72 -18.18 8.85
CA MET A 38 2.64 -18.85 9.57
C MET A 38 2.68 -20.36 9.28
N VAL A 39 2.79 -20.76 8.01
CA VAL A 39 2.92 -22.17 7.62
C VAL A 39 4.16 -22.80 8.28
N ALA A 40 5.31 -22.14 8.26
CA ALA A 40 6.54 -22.63 8.90
C ALA A 40 6.39 -22.82 10.43
N ALA A 41 5.63 -21.95 11.09
CA ALA A 41 5.30 -22.10 12.50
C ALA A 41 4.33 -23.26 12.74
N GLY A 42 3.33 -23.44 11.87
CA GLY A 42 2.39 -24.56 11.90
C GLY A 42 3.05 -25.91 11.68
N GLU A 43 3.97 -26.02 10.72
CA GLU A 43 4.74 -27.23 10.44
C GLU A 43 5.63 -27.61 11.63
N ARG A 44 6.38 -26.66 12.20
CA ARG A 44 7.26 -26.91 13.36
C ARG A 44 6.49 -27.25 14.63
N SER A 45 5.30 -26.68 14.82
CA SER A 45 4.48 -26.91 16.00
C SER A 45 3.51 -28.09 15.85
N GLY A 46 3.41 -28.70 14.67
CA GLY A 46 2.46 -29.79 14.38
C GLY A 46 0.99 -29.36 14.30
N HIS A 47 0.72 -28.07 14.17
CA HIS A 47 -0.63 -27.48 14.14
C HIS A 47 -0.95 -26.84 12.78
N LEU A 48 -0.52 -27.48 11.71
CA LEU A 48 -0.67 -26.96 10.34
C LEU A 48 -2.14 -26.79 9.95
N ASP A 49 -3.01 -27.69 10.40
CA ASP A 49 -4.47 -27.63 10.23
C ASP A 49 -5.06 -26.29 10.72
N LYS A 50 -4.81 -25.94 11.98
CA LYS A 50 -5.33 -24.71 12.59
C LYS A 50 -4.75 -23.46 11.94
N VAL A 51 -3.47 -23.52 11.57
CA VAL A 51 -2.80 -22.40 10.89
C VAL A 51 -3.40 -22.16 9.51
N LEU A 52 -3.66 -23.21 8.73
CA LEU A 52 -4.27 -23.10 7.41
C LEU A 52 -5.71 -22.54 7.50
N ASP A 53 -6.50 -22.94 8.49
CA ASP A 53 -7.82 -22.35 8.75
C ASP A 53 -7.72 -20.84 9.04
N LYS A 54 -6.77 -20.43 9.89
CA LYS A 54 -6.54 -19.00 10.17
C LYS A 54 -6.06 -18.23 8.94
N LEU A 55 -5.27 -18.85 8.08
CA LEU A 55 -4.83 -18.24 6.83
C LEU A 55 -5.98 -18.11 5.83
N ALA A 56 -6.93 -19.06 5.82
CA ALA A 56 -8.14 -18.96 5.02
C ALA A 56 -9.01 -17.77 5.47
N ASP A 57 -9.31 -17.66 6.77
CA ASP A 57 -10.03 -16.52 7.35
C ASP A 57 -9.36 -15.18 7.00
N TYR A 58 -8.03 -15.13 7.11
CA TYR A 58 -7.24 -13.95 6.79
C TYR A 58 -7.34 -13.58 5.30
N ALA A 59 -7.23 -14.56 4.40
CA ALA A 59 -7.31 -14.36 2.97
C ALA A 59 -8.70 -13.84 2.55
N GLU A 60 -9.77 -14.38 3.14
CA GLU A 60 -11.15 -13.95 2.89
C GLU A 60 -11.36 -12.50 3.33
N GLN A 61 -10.97 -12.14 4.56
CA GLN A 61 -11.07 -10.77 5.07
C GLN A 61 -10.27 -9.78 4.20
N ARG A 62 -9.08 -10.18 3.75
CA ARG A 62 -8.23 -9.36 2.88
C ARG A 62 -8.88 -9.14 1.52
N GLN A 63 -9.49 -10.16 0.94
CA GLN A 63 -10.18 -10.06 -0.34
C GLN A 63 -11.45 -9.22 -0.22
N ALA A 64 -12.24 -9.38 0.84
CA ALA A 64 -13.40 -8.54 1.12
C ALA A 64 -13.00 -7.06 1.22
N MET A 65 -11.99 -6.74 2.03
CA MET A 65 -11.50 -5.37 2.17
C MET A 65 -11.00 -4.79 0.84
N LYS A 66 -10.24 -5.57 0.06
CA LYS A 66 -9.77 -5.16 -1.26
C LYS A 66 -10.92 -4.88 -2.21
N SER A 67 -11.94 -5.75 -2.24
CA SER A 67 -13.12 -5.59 -3.08
C SER A 67 -13.89 -4.32 -2.72
N THR A 68 -14.13 -4.08 -1.43
CA THR A 68 -14.80 -2.86 -0.96
C THR A 68 -14.04 -1.60 -1.37
N ILE A 69 -12.71 -1.58 -1.22
CA ILE A 69 -11.88 -0.44 -1.66
C ILE A 69 -11.98 -0.25 -3.18
N GLN A 70 -11.89 -1.34 -3.95
CA GLN A 70 -12.00 -1.27 -5.41
C GLN A 70 -13.35 -0.72 -5.86
N GLN A 71 -14.44 -1.18 -5.25
CA GLN A 71 -15.79 -0.71 -5.55
C GLN A 71 -15.98 0.77 -5.18
N ALA A 72 -15.49 1.18 -4.01
CA ALA A 72 -15.57 2.57 -3.57
C ALA A 72 -14.81 3.56 -4.48
N MET A 73 -13.76 3.09 -5.19
CA MET A 73 -12.96 3.91 -6.10
C MET A 73 -13.58 4.09 -7.50
N ILE A 74 -14.56 3.26 -7.88
CA ILE A 74 -15.21 3.34 -9.20
C ILE A 74 -15.91 4.70 -9.37
N TYR A 75 -16.72 5.10 -8.39
CA TYR A 75 -17.49 6.34 -8.48
C TYR A 75 -16.59 7.59 -8.58
N PRO A 76 -15.59 7.82 -7.70
CA PRO A 76 -14.64 8.92 -7.83
C PRO A 76 -13.92 8.94 -9.17
N PHE A 77 -13.51 7.78 -9.68
CA PHE A 77 -12.79 7.69 -10.95
C PHE A 77 -13.67 8.09 -12.14
N VAL A 78 -14.87 7.51 -12.24
CA VAL A 78 -15.82 7.80 -13.33
C VAL A 78 -16.25 9.27 -13.30
N LEU A 79 -16.62 9.79 -12.12
CA LEU A 79 -17.03 11.17 -11.96
C LEU A 79 -15.90 12.14 -12.35
N THR A 80 -14.67 11.88 -11.88
CA THR A 80 -13.51 12.73 -12.21
C THR A 80 -13.22 12.69 -13.70
N LEU A 81 -13.29 11.52 -14.34
CA LEU A 81 -13.08 11.37 -15.77
C LEU A 81 -14.10 12.18 -16.58
N VAL A 82 -15.38 12.08 -16.24
CA VAL A 82 -16.44 12.85 -16.90
C VAL A 82 -16.26 14.35 -16.65
N ALA A 83 -15.99 14.77 -15.40
CA ALA A 83 -15.78 16.17 -15.06
C ALA A 83 -14.61 16.79 -15.83
N VAL A 84 -13.47 16.11 -15.87
CA VAL A 84 -12.30 16.54 -16.65
C VAL A 84 -12.62 16.59 -18.14
N GLY A 85 -13.35 15.61 -18.67
CA GLY A 85 -13.79 15.59 -20.07
C GLY A 85 -14.68 16.78 -20.43
N VAL A 86 -15.71 17.06 -19.62
CA VAL A 86 -16.63 18.18 -19.83
C VAL A 86 -15.89 19.52 -19.75
N VAL A 87 -15.06 19.72 -18.72
CA VAL A 87 -14.25 20.93 -18.57
C VAL A 87 -13.31 21.11 -19.75
N SER A 88 -12.67 20.04 -20.22
CA SER A 88 -11.80 20.09 -21.39
C SER A 88 -12.53 20.50 -22.66
N ILE A 89 -13.74 19.97 -22.90
CA ILE A 89 -14.59 20.37 -24.04
C ILE A 89 -15.02 21.83 -23.93
N LEU A 90 -15.45 22.28 -22.74
CA LEU A 90 -15.85 23.67 -22.53
C LEU A 90 -14.70 24.64 -22.81
N LEU A 91 -13.51 24.37 -22.26
CA LEU A 91 -12.33 25.22 -22.45
C LEU A 91 -11.84 25.23 -23.91
N THR A 92 -11.91 24.10 -24.60
CA THR A 92 -11.44 24.00 -25.98
C THR A 92 -12.46 24.53 -27.00
N ALA A 93 -13.72 24.09 -26.94
CA ALA A 93 -14.69 24.42 -27.98
C ALA A 93 -15.49 25.69 -27.67
N VAL A 94 -15.93 25.87 -26.42
CA VAL A 94 -16.96 26.86 -26.07
C VAL A 94 -16.36 28.21 -25.67
N VAL A 95 -15.34 28.23 -24.81
CA VAL A 95 -14.72 29.48 -24.35
C VAL A 95 -14.19 30.34 -25.50
N PRO A 96 -13.47 29.82 -26.53
CA PRO A 96 -12.97 30.66 -27.62
C PRO A 96 -14.07 31.29 -28.45
N GLN A 97 -15.22 30.61 -28.62
CA GLN A 97 -16.35 31.17 -29.34
C GLN A 97 -16.93 32.38 -28.61
N VAL A 98 -17.07 32.28 -27.29
CA VAL A 98 -17.56 33.38 -26.45
C VAL A 98 -16.60 34.56 -26.50
N VAL A 99 -15.29 34.32 -26.37
CA VAL A 99 -14.25 35.35 -26.40
C VAL A 99 -14.20 36.05 -27.76
N GLY A 100 -14.29 35.29 -28.86
CA GLY A 100 -14.33 35.85 -30.20
C GLY A 100 -15.51 36.81 -30.43
N GLN A 101 -16.66 36.59 -29.77
CA GLN A 101 -17.79 37.53 -29.82
C GLN A 101 -17.50 38.84 -29.08
N PHE A 102 -16.82 38.78 -27.93
CA PHE A 102 -16.44 39.98 -27.16
C PHE A 102 -15.43 40.86 -27.91
N GLU A 103 -14.48 40.27 -28.64
CA GLU A 103 -13.53 41.02 -29.47
C GLU A 103 -14.20 41.79 -30.61
N HIS A 104 -15.25 41.21 -31.23
CA HIS A 104 -16.03 41.89 -32.27
C HIS A 104 -16.86 43.07 -31.75
N MET A 105 -17.15 43.11 -30.45
CA MET A 105 -17.88 44.20 -29.80
C MET A 105 -16.99 45.37 -29.34
N GLY A 106 -15.66 45.27 -29.52
CA GLY A 106 -14.71 46.33 -29.17
C GLY A 106 -14.59 46.62 -27.67
N ALA A 107 -15.04 45.70 -26.81
CA ALA A 107 -14.96 45.83 -25.36
C ALA A 107 -13.68 45.17 -24.83
N GLU A 108 -12.96 45.86 -23.94
CA GLU A 108 -11.80 45.28 -23.25
C GLU A 108 -12.25 44.14 -22.33
N LEU A 109 -11.60 42.99 -22.45
CA LEU A 109 -11.93 41.81 -21.66
C LEU A 109 -11.58 42.06 -20.17
N PRO A 110 -12.52 41.83 -19.23
CA PRO A 110 -12.23 41.89 -17.80
C PRO A 110 -11.08 40.94 -17.43
N ALA A 111 -10.23 41.34 -16.47
CA ALA A 111 -9.05 40.57 -16.08
C ALA A 111 -9.33 39.11 -15.67
N THR A 112 -10.52 38.83 -15.12
CA THR A 112 -10.98 37.48 -14.77
C THR A 112 -11.16 36.58 -16.01
N THR A 113 -11.66 37.14 -17.11
CA THR A 113 -11.82 36.45 -18.40
C THR A 113 -10.48 36.18 -19.06
N THR A 114 -9.54 37.14 -19.01
CA THR A 114 -8.18 36.97 -19.54
C THR A 114 -7.39 35.89 -18.79
N LEU A 115 -7.55 35.80 -17.46
CA LEU A 115 -7.00 34.70 -16.66
C LEU A 115 -7.58 33.35 -17.10
N LEU A 116 -8.89 33.28 -17.36
CA LEU A 116 -9.57 32.07 -17.78
C LEU A 116 -9.09 31.61 -19.17
N ILE A 117 -8.89 32.55 -20.10
CA ILE A 117 -8.28 32.30 -21.41
C ILE A 117 -6.85 31.79 -21.26
N ALA A 118 -6.03 32.44 -20.44
CA ALA A 118 -4.65 32.01 -20.20
C ALA A 118 -4.55 30.59 -19.61
N ILE A 119 -5.45 30.23 -18.69
CA ILE A 119 -5.57 28.88 -18.15
C ILE A 119 -6.03 27.90 -19.24
N SER A 120 -7.02 28.28 -20.05
CA SER A 120 -7.54 27.47 -21.17
C SER A 120 -6.46 27.16 -22.21
N ASP A 121 -5.72 28.18 -22.65
CA ASP A 121 -4.65 28.06 -23.63
C ASP A 121 -3.47 27.26 -23.07
N SER A 122 -3.14 27.44 -21.79
CA SER A 122 -2.13 26.63 -21.11
C SER A 122 -2.56 25.16 -21.02
N LEU A 123 -3.81 24.88 -20.73
CA LEU A 123 -4.36 23.51 -20.72
C LEU A 123 -4.39 22.89 -22.12
N ARG A 124 -4.68 23.67 -23.16
CA ARG A 124 -4.64 23.23 -24.56
C ARG A 124 -3.23 22.91 -25.03
N ALA A 125 -2.29 23.82 -24.78
CA ALA A 125 -0.91 23.71 -25.25
C ALA A 125 -0.09 22.72 -24.41
N TYR A 126 -0.27 22.74 -23.09
CA TYR A 126 0.52 21.94 -22.14
C TYR A 126 -0.22 20.76 -21.52
N GLY A 127 -1.50 20.52 -21.82
CA GLY A 127 -2.26 19.43 -21.19
C GLY A 127 -1.63 18.05 -21.36
N LEU A 128 -1.14 17.74 -22.57
CA LEU A 128 -0.39 16.51 -22.87
C LEU A 128 0.96 16.46 -22.16
N TYR A 129 1.68 17.59 -22.07
CA TYR A 129 2.94 17.70 -21.34
C TYR A 129 2.74 17.59 -19.82
N PHE A 130 1.62 18.09 -19.28
CA PHE A 130 1.26 17.97 -17.88
C PHE A 130 0.94 16.51 -17.53
N LEU A 131 0.13 15.82 -18.35
CA LEU A 131 -0.10 14.38 -18.20
C LEU A 131 1.20 13.58 -18.33
N GLY A 132 2.05 13.91 -19.30
CA GLY A 132 3.37 13.31 -19.48
C GLY A 132 4.29 13.57 -18.28
N GLY A 133 4.26 14.77 -17.71
CA GLY A 133 5.03 15.15 -16.52
C GLY A 133 4.55 14.44 -15.25
N VAL A 134 3.24 14.33 -15.05
CA VAL A 134 2.66 13.52 -13.97
C VAL A 134 3.08 12.05 -14.15
N TRP A 135 2.99 11.50 -15.35
CA TRP A 135 3.42 10.13 -15.61
C TRP A 135 4.93 9.92 -15.35
N LEU A 136 5.78 10.83 -15.84
CA LEU A 136 7.22 10.80 -15.59
C LEU A 136 7.56 10.94 -14.10
N SER A 137 6.89 11.84 -13.38
CA SER A 137 7.09 12.01 -11.93
C SER A 137 6.67 10.76 -11.14
N LEU A 138 5.56 10.11 -11.52
CA LEU A 138 5.13 8.86 -10.92
C LEU A 138 6.15 7.73 -11.19
N MET A 139 6.70 7.67 -12.39
CA MET A 139 7.76 6.71 -12.73
C MET A 139 9.06 6.98 -11.97
N ALA A 140 9.49 8.25 -11.91
CA ALA A 140 10.66 8.68 -11.17
C ALA A 140 10.50 8.35 -9.69
N LEU A 141 9.34 8.64 -9.10
CA LEU A 141 9.00 8.27 -7.73
C LEU A 141 9.03 6.75 -7.55
N LYS A 142 8.41 5.98 -8.45
CA LYS A 142 8.41 4.52 -8.39
C LYS A 142 9.83 3.95 -8.44
N GLN A 143 10.70 4.51 -9.29
CA GLN A 143 12.10 4.09 -9.39
C GLN A 143 12.92 4.55 -8.19
N PHE A 144 12.64 5.73 -7.65
CA PHE A 144 13.24 6.24 -6.41
C PHE A 144 12.90 5.34 -5.23
N LEU A 145 11.67 4.85 -5.14
CA LEU A 145 11.18 3.95 -4.09
C LEU A 145 11.64 2.49 -4.24
N LYS A 146 12.28 2.10 -5.36
CA LYS A 146 12.90 0.77 -5.48
C LYS A 146 14.12 0.61 -4.57
N LYS A 147 14.85 1.70 -4.28
CA LYS A 147 16.02 1.65 -3.39
C LYS A 147 15.56 1.54 -1.94
N GLU A 148 16.07 0.56 -1.19
CA GLU A 148 15.65 0.31 0.20
C GLU A 148 15.83 1.52 1.12
N LYS A 149 16.96 2.23 0.99
CA LYS A 149 17.23 3.46 1.76
C LYS A 149 16.15 4.53 1.53
N ASN A 150 15.80 4.76 0.27
CA ASN A 150 14.79 5.75 -0.11
C ASN A 150 13.39 5.33 0.35
N LYS A 151 13.09 4.03 0.28
CA LYS A 151 11.85 3.47 0.78
C LYS A 151 11.69 3.70 2.29
N LEU A 152 12.78 3.56 3.06
CA LEU A 152 12.80 3.86 4.50
C LEU A 152 12.54 5.35 4.77
N ILE A 153 13.30 6.24 4.14
CA ILE A 153 13.16 7.70 4.32
C ILE A 153 11.75 8.16 3.94
N PHE A 154 11.24 7.71 2.80
CA PHE A 154 9.88 8.06 2.36
C PHE A 154 8.82 7.54 3.33
N SER A 155 8.98 6.31 3.82
CA SER A 155 8.04 5.73 4.78
C SER A 155 8.06 6.41 6.15
N GLU A 156 9.20 6.97 6.57
CA GLU A 156 9.31 7.81 7.75
C GLU A 156 8.62 9.16 7.53
N TYR A 157 8.88 9.81 6.39
CA TYR A 157 8.28 11.09 6.05
C TYR A 157 6.75 11.00 6.01
N LEU A 158 6.20 9.91 5.46
CA LEU A 158 4.77 9.65 5.41
C LEU A 158 4.12 9.62 6.80
N LEU A 159 4.86 9.20 7.84
CA LEU A 159 4.38 9.15 9.22
C LEU A 159 4.30 10.53 9.89
N ARG A 160 4.94 11.56 9.30
CA ARG A 160 4.90 12.94 9.79
C ARG A 160 3.68 13.71 9.27
N LEU A 161 2.99 13.19 8.27
CA LEU A 161 1.78 13.81 7.74
C LEU A 161 0.59 13.60 8.71
N PRO A 162 -0.24 14.63 8.96
CA PRO A 162 -1.23 14.60 10.04
C PRO A 162 -2.32 13.53 9.84
N VAL A 163 -2.84 13.38 8.62
CA VAL A 163 -3.89 12.41 8.31
C VAL A 163 -3.29 11.04 7.98
N ILE A 164 -2.38 10.99 7.01
CA ILE A 164 -1.80 9.73 6.51
C ILE A 164 -0.95 9.04 7.58
N GLY A 165 -0.19 9.81 8.37
CA GLY A 165 0.64 9.28 9.44
C GLY A 165 -0.17 8.64 10.56
N LYS A 166 -1.28 9.26 10.97
CA LYS A 166 -2.19 8.70 11.99
C LYS A 166 -2.79 7.37 11.52
N VAL A 167 -3.36 7.35 10.32
CA VAL A 167 -3.95 6.14 9.71
C VAL A 167 -2.90 5.04 9.55
N SER A 168 -1.69 5.39 9.10
CA SER A 168 -0.60 4.42 8.97
C SER A 168 -0.21 3.82 10.32
N LYS A 169 -0.10 4.62 11.39
CA LYS A 169 0.23 4.10 12.73
C LYS A 169 -0.87 3.16 13.23
N GLU A 170 -2.13 3.59 13.20
CA GLU A 170 -3.27 2.78 13.66
C GLU A 170 -3.39 1.44 12.92
N LEU A 171 -3.30 1.46 11.58
CA LEU A 171 -3.37 0.25 10.76
C LEU A 171 -2.21 -0.72 11.03
N ASN A 172 -0.98 -0.21 11.16
CA ASN A 172 0.18 -1.06 11.44
C ASN A 172 0.14 -1.59 12.88
N THR A 173 -0.26 -0.79 13.87
CA THR A 173 -0.46 -1.24 15.25
C THR A 173 -1.53 -2.32 15.35
N ALA A 174 -2.69 -2.12 14.73
CA ALA A 174 -3.77 -3.12 14.71
C ALA A 174 -3.30 -4.43 14.06
N ARG A 175 -2.56 -4.34 12.95
CA ARG A 175 -1.99 -5.52 12.28
C ARG A 175 -0.96 -6.22 13.15
N PHE A 176 -0.06 -5.49 13.79
CA PHE A 176 0.93 -6.04 14.72
C PHE A 176 0.23 -6.79 15.86
N ALA A 177 -0.72 -6.15 16.53
CA ALA A 177 -1.45 -6.72 17.65
C ALA A 177 -2.24 -7.98 17.25
N ARG A 178 -2.93 -7.95 16.11
CA ARG A 178 -3.66 -9.10 15.58
C ARG A 178 -2.72 -10.28 15.29
N THR A 179 -1.62 -10.04 14.57
CA THR A 179 -0.66 -11.11 14.23
C THR A 179 -0.01 -11.68 15.49
N LEU A 180 0.42 -10.81 16.41
CA LEU A 180 1.00 -11.23 17.68
C LEU A 180 0.01 -12.06 18.51
N SER A 181 -1.27 -11.67 18.54
CA SER A 181 -2.33 -12.42 19.23
C SER A 181 -2.54 -13.81 18.63
N ILE A 182 -2.61 -13.93 17.30
CA ILE A 182 -2.79 -15.21 16.61
C ILE A 182 -1.59 -16.13 16.91
N LEU A 183 -0.37 -15.64 16.76
CA LEU A 183 0.85 -16.41 16.99
C LEU A 183 0.99 -16.84 18.45
N ASN A 184 0.74 -15.93 19.39
CA ASN A 184 0.77 -16.23 20.82
C ASN A 184 -0.30 -17.28 21.20
N SER A 185 -1.51 -17.19 20.62
CA SER A 185 -2.56 -18.21 20.82
C SER A 185 -2.20 -19.57 20.22
N SER A 186 -1.26 -19.60 19.27
CA SER A 186 -0.74 -20.81 18.62
C SER A 186 0.52 -21.34 19.31
N ALA A 187 0.79 -20.92 20.55
CA ALA A 187 1.95 -21.31 21.35
C ALA A 187 3.32 -20.98 20.72
N VAL A 188 3.37 -20.01 19.80
CA VAL A 188 4.64 -19.50 19.26
C VAL A 188 5.33 -18.65 20.33
N PRO A 189 6.62 -18.88 20.65
CA PRO A 189 7.34 -18.08 21.64
C PRO A 189 7.28 -16.59 21.34
N LEU A 190 7.09 -15.75 22.38
CA LEU A 190 6.86 -14.30 22.23
C LEU A 190 7.90 -13.60 21.33
N LEU A 191 9.19 -13.90 21.53
CA LEU A 191 10.29 -13.32 20.76
C LEU A 191 10.20 -13.64 19.26
N GLU A 192 9.84 -14.87 18.92
CA GLU A 192 9.63 -15.31 17.55
C GLU A 192 8.34 -14.69 16.98
N ALA A 193 7.27 -14.65 17.79
CA ALA A 193 6.01 -14.04 17.43
C ALA A 193 6.15 -12.53 17.13
N MET A 194 6.98 -11.81 17.87
CA MET A 194 7.31 -10.39 17.61
C MET A 194 8.03 -10.19 16.27
N GLY A 195 9.02 -11.04 15.97
CA GLY A 195 9.74 -11.00 14.69
C GLY A 195 8.82 -11.24 13.50
N ILE A 196 7.97 -12.27 13.59
CA ILE A 196 6.97 -12.57 12.54
C ILE A 196 5.97 -11.41 12.43
N ALA A 197 5.39 -10.94 13.55
CA ALA A 197 4.43 -9.83 13.53
C ALA A 197 5.02 -8.53 12.97
N GLY A 198 6.30 -8.25 13.22
CA GLY A 198 7.02 -7.10 12.67
C GLY A 198 7.24 -7.18 11.15
N ASN A 199 7.52 -8.37 10.62
CA ASN A 199 7.78 -8.57 9.18
C ASN A 199 6.57 -8.26 8.29
N VAL A 200 5.37 -8.33 8.87
CA VAL A 200 4.05 -8.20 8.22
C VAL A 200 3.59 -6.74 8.13
N LEU A 201 4.32 -5.84 8.80
CA LEU A 201 4.02 -4.41 8.82
C LEU A 201 4.28 -3.79 7.45
N GLY A 202 3.30 -3.03 6.97
CA GLY A 202 3.31 -2.45 5.64
C GLY A 202 4.29 -1.28 5.50
N ASN A 203 4.54 -0.56 6.60
CA ASN A 203 5.48 0.56 6.62
C ASN A 203 6.89 0.05 7.01
N PRO A 204 7.89 0.16 6.10
CA PRO A 204 9.26 -0.30 6.36
C PRO A 204 9.93 0.34 7.58
N PHE A 205 9.68 1.62 7.83
CA PHE A 205 10.22 2.30 9.01
C PHE A 205 9.62 1.75 10.32
N ILE A 206 8.30 1.49 10.35
CA ILE A 206 7.67 0.86 11.52
C ILE A 206 8.24 -0.55 11.74
N ARG A 207 8.40 -1.34 10.68
CA ARG A 207 9.02 -2.68 10.75
C ARG A 207 10.43 -2.62 11.35
N LEU A 208 11.25 -1.66 10.92
CA LEU A 208 12.60 -1.45 11.47
C LEU A 208 12.55 -1.16 12.99
N ARG A 209 11.68 -0.24 13.41
CA ARG A 209 11.51 0.12 14.84
C ARG A 209 11.00 -1.04 15.68
N VAL A 210 10.14 -1.90 15.12
CA VAL A 210 9.65 -3.11 15.79
C VAL A 210 10.73 -4.19 15.88
N ALA A 211 11.60 -4.32 14.88
CA ALA A 211 12.76 -5.19 14.94
C ALA A 211 13.74 -4.76 16.04
N GLU A 212 14.01 -3.45 16.15
CA GLU A 212 14.80 -2.88 17.25
C GLU A 212 14.15 -3.15 18.62
N ALA A 213 12.83 -2.95 18.74
CA ALA A 213 12.11 -3.28 19.97
C ALA A 213 12.17 -4.77 20.32
N THR A 214 12.14 -5.66 19.32
CA THR A 214 12.30 -7.11 19.51
C THR A 214 13.67 -7.45 20.09
N GLU A 215 14.72 -6.77 19.62
CA GLU A 215 16.07 -6.95 20.14
C GLU A 215 16.23 -6.41 21.57
N CYS A 216 15.56 -5.31 21.92
CA CYS A 216 15.49 -4.85 23.31
C CYS A 216 14.79 -5.89 24.23
N VAL A 217 13.74 -6.54 23.75
CA VAL A 217 13.08 -7.61 24.53
C VAL A 217 13.99 -8.82 24.68
N ARG A 218 14.78 -9.15 23.64
CA ARG A 218 15.82 -10.20 23.71
C ARG A 218 16.85 -9.92 24.79
N SER A 219 17.22 -8.65 24.99
CA SER A 219 18.17 -8.23 26.03
C SER A 219 17.54 -8.04 27.43
N GLY A 220 16.26 -8.37 27.61
CA GLY A 220 15.58 -8.38 28.91
C GLY A 220 14.71 -7.16 29.21
N VAL A 221 14.55 -6.22 28.27
CA VAL A 221 13.61 -5.09 28.43
C VAL A 221 12.17 -5.61 28.34
N SER A 222 11.28 -5.08 29.19
CA SER A 222 9.87 -5.45 29.11
C SER A 222 9.24 -5.04 27.77
N LEU A 223 8.34 -5.89 27.24
CA LEU A 223 7.66 -5.66 25.96
C LEU A 223 7.00 -4.28 25.88
N GLY A 224 6.28 -3.90 26.93
CA GLY A 224 5.59 -2.60 26.98
C GLY A 224 6.56 -1.43 26.89
N LEU A 225 7.71 -1.49 27.57
CA LEU A 225 8.72 -0.43 27.51
C LEU A 225 9.40 -0.38 26.14
N ALA A 226 9.74 -1.53 25.57
CA ALA A 226 10.36 -1.62 24.25
C ALA A 226 9.46 -1.03 23.15
N LEU A 227 8.16 -1.34 23.16
CA LEU A 227 7.19 -0.80 22.21
C LEU A 227 6.94 0.70 22.42
N ARG A 228 6.82 1.16 23.67
CA ARG A 228 6.62 2.60 23.97
C ARG A 228 7.79 3.46 23.49
N ASN A 229 9.02 2.94 23.60
CA ASN A 229 10.21 3.64 23.13
C ASN A 229 10.23 3.87 21.61
N THR A 230 9.50 3.07 20.83
CA THR A 230 9.37 3.30 19.38
C THR A 230 8.56 4.55 19.03
N LYS A 231 7.71 5.06 19.93
CA LYS A 231 6.75 6.17 19.70
C LYS A 231 5.77 5.94 18.54
N LEU A 232 5.58 4.68 18.13
CA LEU A 232 4.72 4.27 17.03
C LEU A 232 3.43 3.61 17.50
N PHE A 233 3.42 3.09 18.71
CA PHE A 233 2.27 2.45 19.35
C PHE A 233 1.62 3.45 20.33
N PRO A 234 0.29 3.53 20.38
CA PRO A 234 -0.45 4.30 21.37
C PRO A 234 -0.28 3.72 22.78
#